data_AF-A0A1F5WXS4-F1
#
_entry.id   AF-A0A1F5WXS4-F1
#
_cell.length_a   1.000
_cell.length_b   1.000
_cell.length_c   1.000
_cell.angle_alpha   90.00
_cell.angle_beta   90.00
_cell.angle_gamma   90.00
#
_symmetry.space_group_name_H-M   'P 1'
#
loop_
_entity.id
_entity.type
_entity.pdbx_description
1 polymer ?
#
loop_
_entity_poly.entity_id
_entity_poly.type
_entity_poly.pdbx_seq_one_letter_code
_entity_poly.pdbx_strand_id
1 'polypeptide(L)'
;MTKSQKLSVFLLRISMGWIFLYAGISKFKNPNWSAAGYLNSAKTFPELYHWLASPEILPVTNLLNEYGQILIGISLIVGVLVRYSSLSGVLMMALYYFAVLQFPKIGANSYIVDDHVVYALVLLLLFAMRAGKIYGLEGKIIKVE
;
A
#
# COMPACT_ATOMS: atom_id res chain seq x y z
N MET A 1 24.71 0.43 8.88
CA MET A 1 23.55 0.74 9.75
C MET A 1 23.83 0.28 11.16
N THR A 2 23.58 1.16 12.14
CA THR A 2 23.62 0.81 13.57
C THR A 2 22.49 -0.15 13.95
N LYS A 3 22.57 -0.79 15.12
CA LYS A 3 21.49 -1.67 15.62
C LYS A 3 20.15 -0.92 15.71
N SER A 4 20.15 0.30 16.24
CA SER A 4 18.94 1.12 16.36
C SER A 4 18.33 1.45 14.99
N GLN A 5 19.13 1.83 14.00
CA GLN A 5 18.64 2.08 12.63
C GLN A 5 18.00 0.83 12.01
N LYS A 6 18.62 -0.35 12.19
CA LYS A 6 18.06 -1.60 11.68
C LYS A 6 16.74 -1.94 12.37
N LEU A 7 16.66 -1.72 13.68
CA LEU A 7 15.44 -1.92 14.45
C LEU A 7 14.31 -0.99 13.98
N SER A 8 14.58 0.30 13.80
CA SER A 8 13.58 1.26 13.30
C SER A 8 13.02 0.87 11.93
N VAL A 9 13.89 0.46 10.99
CA VAL A 9 13.45 0.00 9.66
C VAL A 9 12.63 -1.28 9.75
N PHE A 10 13.03 -2.23 10.59
CA PHE A 10 12.27 -3.45 10.82
C PHE A 10 10.88 -3.14 11.38
N LEU A 11 10.79 -2.28 12.41
CA LEU A 11 9.52 -1.90 13.00
C LEU A 11 8.60 -1.19 11.98
N LEU A 12 9.14 -0.23 11.20
CA LEU A 12 8.38 0.41 10.13
C LEU A 12 7.88 -0.60 9.10
N ARG A 13 8.71 -1.56 8.71
CA ARG A 13 8.34 -2.62 7.76
C ARG A 13 7.18 -3.46 8.29
N ILE A 14 7.26 -3.89 9.55
CA ILE A 14 6.21 -4.71 10.19
C ILE A 14 4.92 -3.90 10.35
N SER A 15 5.01 -2.64 10.78
CA SER A 15 3.85 -1.75 10.91
C SER A 15 3.14 -1.52 9.57
N MET A 16 3.89 -1.22 8.50
CA MET A 16 3.31 -1.08 7.16
C MET A 16 2.69 -2.39 6.68
N GLY A 17 3.39 -3.52 6.89
CA GLY A 17 2.87 -4.82 6.54
C GLY A 17 1.56 -5.15 7.27
N TRP A 18 1.45 -4.79 8.54
CA TRP A 18 0.23 -4.98 9.32
C TRP A 18 -0.95 -4.14 8.80
N ILE A 19 -0.72 -2.86 8.49
CA ILE A 19 -1.75 -1.97 7.92
C ILE A 19 -2.33 -2.56 6.62
N PHE A 20 -1.46 -2.96 5.69
CA PHE A 20 -1.88 -3.56 4.43
C PHE A 20 -2.59 -4.90 4.64
N LEU A 21 -2.02 -5.79 5.47
CA LEU A 21 -2.60 -7.11 5.71
C LEU A 21 -3.99 -7.03 6.34
N TYR A 22 -4.14 -6.21 7.38
CA TYR A 22 -5.43 -6.02 8.04
C TYR A 22 -6.47 -5.42 7.09
N ALA A 23 -6.08 -4.41 6.32
CA ALA A 23 -6.96 -3.76 5.35
C ALA A 23 -7.42 -4.72 4.23
N GLY A 24 -6.55 -5.62 3.78
CA GLY A 24 -6.90 -6.61 2.76
C GLY A 24 -7.79 -7.73 3.31
N ILE A 25 -7.46 -8.28 4.47
CA ILE A 25 -8.25 -9.33 5.12
C ILE A 25 -9.66 -8.84 5.46
N SER A 26 -9.80 -7.60 5.92
CA SER A 26 -11.11 -7.04 6.28
C SER A 26 -12.04 -6.90 5.06
N LYS A 27 -11.48 -6.60 3.88
CA LYS A 27 -12.22 -6.57 2.61
C LYS A 27 -12.57 -7.96 2.13
N PHE A 28 -11.58 -8.85 2.07
CA PHE A 28 -11.75 -10.24 1.64
C PHE A 28 -12.83 -10.99 2.45
N LYS A 29 -12.92 -10.72 3.77
CA LYS A 29 -13.92 -11.34 4.65
C LYS A 29 -15.31 -10.70 4.58
N ASN A 30 -15.44 -9.53 3.94
CA ASN A 30 -16.71 -8.83 3.84
C ASN A 30 -17.31 -9.05 2.44
N PRO A 31 -18.31 -9.95 2.28
CA PRO A 31 -18.90 -10.24 0.97
C PRO A 31 -19.63 -9.04 0.35
N ASN A 32 -19.94 -8.02 1.15
CA ASN A 32 -20.59 -6.80 0.68
C ASN A 32 -19.59 -5.67 0.37
N TRP A 33 -18.28 -5.92 0.54
CA TRP A 33 -17.28 -4.91 0.24
C TRP A 33 -17.17 -4.69 -1.28
N SER A 34 -17.00 -3.43 -1.68
CA SER A 34 -16.75 -3.05 -3.07
C SER A 34 -16.01 -1.70 -3.12
N ALA A 35 -15.09 -1.56 -4.07
CA ALA A 35 -14.41 -0.30 -4.34
C ALA A 35 -15.30 0.73 -5.05
N ALA A 36 -16.45 0.32 -5.61
CA ALA A 36 -17.27 1.17 -6.48
C ALA A 36 -17.65 2.51 -5.85
N GLY A 37 -18.05 2.52 -4.58
CA GLY A 37 -18.44 3.76 -3.89
C GLY A 37 -17.27 4.73 -3.72
N TYR A 38 -16.08 4.19 -3.42
CA TYR A 38 -14.86 4.98 -3.30
C TYR A 38 -14.44 5.58 -4.65
N LEU A 39 -14.43 4.76 -5.71
CA LEU A 39 -14.02 5.15 -7.05
C LEU A 39 -14.99 6.18 -7.67
N ASN A 40 -16.30 5.97 -7.54
CA ASN A 40 -17.29 6.91 -8.08
C ASN A 40 -17.29 8.26 -7.36
N SER A 41 -16.77 8.31 -6.12
CA SER A 41 -16.66 9.54 -5.33
C SER A 41 -15.36 10.32 -5.58
N ALA A 42 -14.51 9.87 -6.50
CA ALA A 42 -13.19 10.43 -6.75
C ALA A 42 -13.23 11.92 -7.12
N LYS A 43 -12.25 12.67 -6.61
CA LYS A 43 -12.18 14.13 -6.72
C LYS A 43 -11.14 14.59 -7.74
N THR A 44 -10.00 13.91 -7.83
CA THR A 44 -8.99 14.14 -8.87
C THR A 44 -9.03 13.00 -9.88
N PHE A 45 -8.85 13.30 -11.18
CA PHE A 45 -8.92 12.34 -12.29
C PHE A 45 -10.20 11.48 -12.36
N PRO A 46 -11.41 12.05 -12.19
CA PRO A 46 -12.65 11.27 -12.06
C PRO A 46 -12.88 10.29 -13.22
N GLU A 47 -12.52 10.64 -14.45
CA GLU A 47 -12.67 9.76 -15.63
C GLU A 47 -11.91 8.43 -15.46
N LEU A 48 -10.68 8.47 -14.94
CA LEU A 48 -9.89 7.26 -14.67
C LEU A 48 -10.57 6.38 -13.61
N TYR A 49 -11.06 7.00 -12.53
CA TYR A 49 -11.70 6.26 -11.44
C TYR A 49 -13.07 5.72 -11.83
N HIS A 50 -13.84 6.44 -12.65
CA HIS A 50 -15.11 5.97 -13.22
C HIS A 50 -14.87 4.80 -14.18
N TRP A 51 -13.81 4.83 -14.98
CA TRP A 51 -13.40 3.68 -15.79
C TRP A 51 -13.05 2.46 -14.91
N LEU A 52 -12.29 2.66 -13.83
CA LEU A 52 -11.99 1.58 -12.86
C LEU A 52 -13.24 1.05 -12.12
N ALA A 53 -14.30 1.87 -12.05
CA ALA A 53 -15.59 1.53 -11.45
C ALA A 53 -16.61 0.97 -12.45
N SER A 54 -16.27 0.93 -13.75
CA SER A 54 -17.16 0.38 -14.78
C SER A 54 -17.49 -1.10 -14.50
N PRO A 55 -18.71 -1.56 -14.83
CA PRO A 55 -19.13 -2.94 -14.54
C PRO A 55 -18.17 -4.02 -15.05
N GLU A 56 -17.49 -3.76 -16.17
CA GLU A 56 -16.54 -4.68 -16.80
C GLU A 56 -15.19 -4.76 -16.06
N ILE A 57 -14.75 -3.65 -15.46
CA ILE A 57 -13.42 -3.53 -14.82
C ILE A 57 -13.49 -3.70 -13.29
N LEU A 58 -14.60 -3.29 -12.68
CA LEU A 58 -14.79 -3.30 -11.23
C LEU A 58 -14.44 -4.64 -10.55
N PRO A 59 -14.78 -5.83 -11.10
CA PRO A 59 -14.38 -7.11 -10.49
C PRO A 59 -12.85 -7.26 -10.39
N VAL A 60 -12.11 -6.81 -11.40
CA VAL A 60 -10.65 -6.82 -11.41
C VAL A 60 -10.11 -5.80 -10.40
N THR A 61 -10.69 -4.60 -10.34
CA THR A 61 -10.30 -3.57 -9.37
C THR A 61 -10.49 -4.05 -7.93
N ASN A 62 -11.62 -4.70 -7.62
CA ASN A 62 -11.89 -5.28 -6.30
C ASN A 62 -10.85 -6.36 -5.95
N LEU A 63 -10.63 -7.30 -6.87
CA LEU A 63 -9.65 -8.38 -6.67
C LEU A 63 -8.24 -7.84 -6.44
N LEU A 64 -7.78 -6.88 -7.26
CA LEU A 64 -6.46 -6.28 -7.12
C LEU A 64 -6.31 -5.52 -5.80
N ASN A 65 -7.36 -4.85 -5.33
CA ASN A 65 -7.33 -4.12 -4.07
C ASN A 65 -7.25 -5.08 -2.88
N GLU A 66 -8.13 -6.09 -2.83
CA GLU A 66 -8.18 -7.08 -1.75
C GLU A 66 -6.89 -7.90 -1.67
N TYR A 67 -6.56 -8.61 -2.75
CA TYR A 67 -5.42 -9.52 -2.78
C TYR A 67 -4.10 -8.77 -2.85
N GLY A 68 -4.05 -7.62 -3.53
CA GLY A 68 -2.86 -6.77 -3.56
C GLY A 68 -2.46 -6.34 -2.15
N GLN A 69 -3.43 -5.91 -1.33
CA GLN A 69 -3.17 -5.55 0.07
C GLN A 69 -2.67 -6.72 0.90
N ILE A 70 -3.29 -7.89 0.78
CA ILE A 70 -2.87 -9.10 1.50
C ILE A 70 -1.44 -9.48 1.12
N LEU A 71 -1.13 -9.56 -0.18
CA LEU A 71 0.18 -9.97 -0.68
C LEU A 71 1.28 -8.97 -0.29
N ILE A 72 1.00 -7.66 -0.38
CA ILE A 72 1.93 -6.62 0.10
C ILE A 72 2.16 -6.77 1.60
N GLY A 73 1.09 -6.94 2.39
CA GLY A 73 1.17 -7.10 3.83
C GLY A 73 2.03 -8.29 4.25
N ILE A 74 1.80 -9.46 3.66
CA ILE A 74 2.59 -10.69 3.90
C ILE A 74 4.05 -10.46 3.51
N SER A 75 4.31 -9.92 2.31
CA SER A 75 5.65 -9.62 1.81
C SER A 75 6.46 -8.76 2.78
N LEU A 76 5.85 -7.68 3.28
CA LEU A 76 6.47 -6.76 4.25
C LEU A 76 6.70 -7.42 5.61
N ILE A 77 5.75 -8.19 6.13
CA ILE A 77 5.91 -8.85 7.43
C ILE A 77 7.02 -9.91 7.39
N VAL A 78 6.92 -10.84 6.43
CA VAL A 78 7.89 -11.92 6.24
C VAL A 78 9.26 -11.37 5.82
N GLY A 79 9.27 -10.24 5.10
CA GLY A 79 10.47 -9.59 4.62
C GLY A 79 11.05 -10.31 3.40
N VAL A 80 10.20 -10.71 2.44
CA VAL A 80 10.55 -11.34 1.15
C VAL A 80 9.91 -10.56 0.03
N LEU A 81 10.62 -10.28 -1.06
CA LEU A 81 10.14 -9.43 -2.18
C LEU A 81 9.74 -8.01 -1.75
N VAL A 82 10.31 -7.52 -0.63
CA VAL A 82 9.95 -6.22 -0.03
C VAL A 82 10.08 -5.08 -1.03
N ARG A 83 11.11 -5.10 -1.90
CA ARG A 83 11.29 -4.06 -2.91
C ARG A 83 10.11 -3.99 -3.88
N TYR A 84 9.66 -5.14 -4.39
CA TYR A 84 8.56 -5.19 -5.35
C TYR A 84 7.24 -4.83 -4.66
N SER A 85 6.96 -5.38 -3.48
CA SER A 85 5.75 -5.02 -2.73
C SER A 85 5.72 -3.56 -2.31
N SER A 86 6.87 -2.96 -1.99
CA SER A 86 6.96 -1.53 -1.67
C SER A 86 6.55 -0.67 -2.86
N LEU A 87 7.01 -0.97 -4.07
CA LEU A 87 6.60 -0.21 -5.27
C LEU A 87 5.11 -0.39 -5.58
N SER A 88 4.58 -1.61 -5.47
CA SER A 88 3.13 -1.86 -5.63
C SER A 88 2.31 -1.11 -4.58
N GLY A 89 2.78 -1.08 -3.33
CA GLY A 89 2.14 -0.33 -2.26
C GLY A 89 2.17 1.18 -2.49
N VAL A 90 3.28 1.73 -3.01
CA VAL A 90 3.37 3.15 -3.40
C VAL A 90 2.36 3.48 -4.48
N LEU A 91 2.25 2.64 -5.51
CA LEU A 91 1.25 2.82 -6.57
C LEU A 91 -0.17 2.81 -6.00
N MET A 92 -0.49 1.86 -5.11
CA MET A 92 -1.79 1.83 -4.44
C MET A 92 -2.08 3.07 -3.60
N MET A 93 -1.10 3.54 -2.80
CA MET A 93 -1.27 4.75 -2.00
C MET A 93 -1.46 5.98 -2.88
N ALA A 94 -0.76 6.08 -4.01
CA ALA A 94 -0.96 7.16 -4.98
C ALA A 94 -2.38 7.13 -5.57
N LEU A 95 -2.88 5.95 -5.95
CA LEU A 95 -4.25 5.79 -6.45
C LEU A 95 -5.30 6.16 -5.40
N TYR A 96 -5.06 5.89 -4.12
CA TYR A 96 -5.98 6.31 -3.06
C TYR A 96 -5.90 7.81 -2.79
N TYR A 97 -4.69 8.35 -2.72
CA TYR A 97 -4.46 9.77 -2.50
C TYR A 97 -5.21 10.65 -3.52
N PHE A 98 -5.04 10.37 -4.81
CA PHE A 98 -5.69 11.17 -5.85
C PHE A 98 -7.21 11.00 -5.89
N ALA A 99 -7.75 9.86 -5.43
CA ALA A 99 -9.19 9.69 -5.34
C ALA A 99 -9.82 10.69 -4.35
N VAL A 100 -9.14 11.01 -3.25
CA VAL A 100 -9.68 11.89 -2.18
C VAL A 100 -9.16 13.33 -2.24
N LEU A 101 -8.11 13.60 -3.01
CA LEU A 101 -7.50 14.92 -3.11
C LEU A 101 -8.48 15.95 -3.71
N GLN A 102 -8.73 17.02 -2.94
CA GLN A 102 -9.40 18.23 -3.39
C GLN A 102 -8.42 19.39 -3.25
N PHE A 103 -7.50 19.49 -4.21
CA PHE A 103 -6.33 20.33 -4.07
C PHE A 103 -6.67 21.75 -3.56
N PRO A 104 -6.00 22.24 -2.51
CA PRO A 104 -4.87 21.62 -1.78
C PRO A 104 -5.26 20.77 -0.56
N LYS A 105 -6.56 20.62 -0.26
CA LYS A 105 -7.05 19.91 0.93
C LYS A 105 -7.30 18.43 0.66
N ILE A 106 -7.16 17.61 1.70
CA ILE A 106 -7.62 16.22 1.72
C ILE A 106 -8.52 16.04 2.95
N GLY A 107 -9.79 15.74 2.71
CA GLY A 107 -10.80 15.65 3.77
C GLY A 107 -10.88 16.93 4.60
N ALA A 108 -11.23 16.80 5.88
CA ALA A 108 -11.40 17.93 6.80
C ALA A 108 -10.08 18.40 7.44
N ASN A 109 -9.12 17.50 7.63
CA ASN A 109 -8.01 17.69 8.58
C ASN A 109 -6.62 17.64 7.95
N SER A 110 -6.50 17.51 6.62
CA SER A 110 -5.20 17.37 5.93
C SER A 110 -5.04 18.38 4.80
N TYR A 111 -3.80 18.81 4.59
CA TYR A 111 -3.41 19.77 3.56
C TYR A 111 -2.19 19.23 2.81
N ILE A 112 -2.37 18.90 1.54
CA ILE A 112 -1.41 18.25 0.61
C ILE A 112 -0.89 16.88 1.07
N VAL A 113 -0.57 16.69 2.34
CA VAL A 113 -0.04 15.46 2.92
C VAL A 113 -1.08 14.86 3.86
N ASP A 114 -1.53 13.65 3.54
CA ASP A 114 -2.34 12.79 4.38
C ASP A 114 -1.59 11.47 4.68
N ASP A 115 -2.30 10.50 5.25
CA ASP A 115 -1.76 9.17 5.54
C ASP A 115 -1.28 8.44 4.28
N HIS A 116 -1.97 8.54 3.14
CA HIS A 116 -1.53 7.92 1.89
C HIS A 116 -0.13 8.40 1.47
N VAL A 117 0.12 9.71 1.53
CA VAL A 117 1.44 10.28 1.19
C VAL A 117 2.50 9.79 2.16
N VAL A 118 2.22 9.80 3.47
CA VAL A 118 3.17 9.32 4.49
C VAL A 118 3.49 7.83 4.26
N TYR A 119 2.48 7.01 4.00
CA TYR A 119 2.65 5.58 3.75
C TYR A 119 3.45 5.32 2.49
N ALA A 120 3.21 6.07 1.41
CA ALA A 120 4.01 5.98 0.18
C ALA A 120 5.48 6.31 0.46
N LEU A 121 5.77 7.38 1.22
CA LEU A 121 7.14 7.76 1.57
C LEU A 121 7.85 6.71 2.44
N VAL A 122 7.13 6.11 3.41
CA VAL A 122 7.68 5.00 4.21
C VAL A 122 7.98 3.80 3.32
N LEU A 123 7.09 3.44 2.40
CA LEU A 123 7.33 2.33 1.47
C LEU A 123 8.51 2.59 0.54
N LEU A 124 8.69 3.84 0.06
CA LEU A 124 9.87 4.24 -0.72
C LEU A 124 11.15 4.15 0.11
N LEU A 125 11.12 4.53 1.39
CA LEU A 125 12.24 4.33 2.31
C LEU A 125 12.58 2.84 2.44
N LEU A 126 11.58 1.97 2.66
CA LEU A 126 11.78 0.53 2.76
C LEU A 126 12.35 -0.07 1.47
N PHE A 127 11.91 0.42 0.30
CA PHE A 127 12.46 0.07 -1.00
C PHE A 127 13.94 0.47 -1.11
N ALA A 128 14.27 1.73 -0.83
CA ALA A 128 15.61 2.28 -0.95
C ALA A 128 16.60 1.58 -0.01
N MET A 129 16.17 1.26 1.21
CA MET A 129 16.98 0.60 2.23
C MET A 129 17.10 -0.93 2.03
N ARG A 130 16.46 -1.50 0.99
CA ARG A 130 16.37 -2.95 0.76
C ARG A 130 15.93 -3.68 2.03
N ALA A 131 14.85 -3.20 2.65
CA ALA A 131 14.44 -3.57 4.01
C ALA A 131 14.13 -5.07 4.21
N GLY A 132 13.93 -5.86 3.14
CA GLY A 132 13.84 -7.32 3.23
C GLY A 132 15.14 -7.99 3.69
N LYS A 133 16.31 -7.38 3.46
CA LYS A 133 17.60 -7.88 3.96
C LYS A 133 17.84 -7.58 5.44
N ILE A 134 17.03 -6.70 6.04
CA ILE A 134 17.19 -6.26 7.43
C ILE A 134 16.18 -7.03 8.29
N TYR A 135 16.64 -8.05 9.03
CA TYR A 135 15.77 -8.90 9.83
C TYR A 135 14.56 -9.48 9.03
N GLY A 136 14.72 -9.68 7.73
CA GLY A 136 13.73 -10.35 6.86
C GLY A 136 14.30 -11.65 6.30
N LEU A 137 13.42 -12.49 5.77
CA LEU A 137 13.84 -13.79 5.22
C LEU A 137 14.55 -13.65 3.86
N GLU A 138 14.41 -12.54 3.14
CA GLU A 138 15.11 -12.29 1.87
C GLU A 138 16.63 -12.44 2.03
N GLY A 139 17.21 -11.93 3.13
CA GLY A 139 18.64 -12.06 3.41
C GLY A 139 19.11 -13.48 3.77
N LYS A 140 18.18 -14.39 4.09
CA LYS A 140 18.48 -15.80 4.41
C LYS A 140 18.32 -16.71 3.20
N ILE A 141 17.35 -16.39 2.33
CA ILE A 141 16.93 -17.24 1.20
C ILE A 141 17.65 -16.83 -0.09
N ILE A 142 17.86 -15.52 -0.30
CA ILE A 142 18.50 -15.00 -1.51
C ILE A 142 19.93 -14.57 -1.15
N LYS A 143 20.89 -15.50 -1.30
CA LYS A 143 22.30 -15.14 -1.41
C LYS A 143 22.48 -14.46 -2.77
N VAL A 144 22.42 -13.13 -2.78
CA VAL A 144 22.95 -12.36 -3.89
C VAL A 144 24.46 -12.38 -3.69
N GLU A 145 25.17 -13.20 -4.48
CA GLU A 145 26.62 -13.10 -4.67
C GLU A 145 27.01 -11.69 -5.16
#